data_AF-A0ABD3JJB1-F1
#
_entry.id   AF-A0ABD3JJB1-F1
#
_cell.length_a   1.000
_cell.length_b   1.000
_cell.length_c   1.000
_cell.angle_alpha   90.00
_cell.angle_beta   90.00
_cell.angle_gamma   90.00
#
_symmetry.space_group_name_H-M   'P 1'
#
loop_
_entity.id
_entity.type
_entity.pdbx_description
1 polymer ?
#
loop_
_entity_poly.entity_id
_entity_poly.type
_entity_poly.pdbx_seq_one_letter_code
_entity_poly.pdbx_strand_id
1 'polypeptide(L)'
;MIITPIAIHRYLFPSFLPCPCPCPCPSRYIFGGASRRALRIRTPLFLVFSRFLARLHSRSSGFGFWVRKIPPGFSMEMGSEVRNKQVILKNYVTGMPKESDMAVTTHNTITLKLPESSNSVIVKNLYLSCDPYMRGRMRKPDSPSFVGSFVPGSPLSGYGVGKVVVSGHPNFKEGDLVLAWGTTGWEEYSVIAAPETLLKIQSTDVPLSYYTGILGMPGMTAYAGFYEVCTPQKGERVFVSAASGAVGQLVGQFAKLLGCYVVGSAGSKEKVDLLKNKFGFDEGFNYKEEPNFEAALKRYFPEGIDIYFDNVGGKMLDAVLLNMRIHGRIAVCGMISQYNLDQPEGVHNLVNIVGRRVRMQGFLAGDYLHLYPKYLQMVFPYIKEGKVVYVEDVSEGIESAPAALLGLFTGRNVGKKVVLMARE
;
A
#
# COMPACT_ATOMS: atom_id res chain seq x y z
N MET A 1 -31.07 42.12 17.42
CA MET A 1 -29.94 42.99 17.79
C MET A 1 -28.83 42.75 16.79
N ILE A 2 -28.45 43.83 16.13
CA ILE A 2 -27.39 43.93 15.13
C ILE A 2 -26.04 43.81 15.85
N ILE A 3 -25.04 43.20 15.21
CA ILE A 3 -23.66 43.69 15.02
C ILE A 3 -22.74 42.50 14.66
N THR A 4 -22.28 42.52 13.42
CA THR A 4 -21.00 41.98 12.92
C THR A 4 -19.98 43.14 12.87
N PRO A 5 -18.69 42.95 12.53
CA PRO A 5 -17.61 42.19 13.16
C PRO A 5 -16.37 43.09 13.44
N ILE A 6 -15.34 42.60 14.16
CA ILE A 6 -13.99 43.21 14.11
C ILE A 6 -12.94 42.11 13.94
N ALA A 7 -12.13 42.25 12.90
CA ALA A 7 -10.90 41.51 12.64
C ALA A 7 -9.71 42.34 13.11
N ILE A 8 -8.70 41.72 13.77
CA ILE A 8 -7.33 42.25 13.83
C ILE A 8 -6.30 41.11 13.74
N HIS A 9 -5.52 41.23 12.66
CA HIS A 9 -4.15 40.86 12.32
C HIS A 9 -3.10 40.43 13.40
N ARG A 10 -2.39 39.35 13.02
CA ARG A 10 -0.92 39.19 12.81
C ARG A 10 0.10 39.09 13.97
N TYR A 11 1.03 38.14 13.72
CA TYR A 11 2.45 38.01 14.11
C TYR A 11 2.80 37.60 15.55
N LEU A 12 3.51 36.47 15.70
CA LEU A 12 4.97 36.41 15.88
C LEU A 12 5.45 34.96 16.15
N PHE A 13 6.43 34.49 15.37
CA PHE A 13 7.39 33.46 15.78
C PHE A 13 8.36 34.04 16.82
N PRO A 14 9.02 33.21 17.66
CA PRO A 14 10.43 33.00 17.36
C PRO A 14 10.98 31.57 17.60
N SER A 15 12.05 31.37 16.83
CA SER A 15 13.06 30.33 16.70
C SER A 15 13.88 29.97 17.96
N PHE A 16 14.27 28.68 18.03
CA PHE A 16 15.60 28.11 18.32
C PHE A 16 16.59 28.79 19.30
N LEU A 17 17.13 27.99 20.26
CA LEU A 17 18.57 27.62 20.45
C LEU A 17 18.84 26.96 21.84
N PRO A 18 20.03 26.34 22.13
CA PRO A 18 20.15 25.00 22.71
C PRO A 18 20.83 24.93 24.10
N CYS A 19 21.02 23.68 24.59
CA CYS A 19 21.83 23.24 25.74
C CYS A 19 23.18 23.97 25.90
N PRO A 20 23.79 24.00 27.11
CA PRO A 20 24.78 22.96 27.43
C PRO A 20 25.03 22.65 28.92
N CYS A 21 25.77 21.55 29.15
CA CYS A 21 26.85 21.34 30.14
C CYS A 21 26.69 20.25 31.23
N PRO A 22 27.84 19.63 31.63
CA PRO A 22 27.95 18.25 32.12
C PRO A 22 28.67 18.15 33.50
N CYS A 23 29.12 16.93 33.86
CA CYS A 23 30.11 16.51 34.89
C CYS A 23 29.56 15.97 36.23
N PRO A 24 30.35 15.24 37.07
CA PRO A 24 31.27 14.12 36.78
C PRO A 24 31.22 12.94 37.82
N CYS A 25 32.00 11.89 37.54
CA CYS A 25 32.56 10.73 38.31
C CYS A 25 32.82 10.88 39.85
N PRO A 26 33.16 9.83 40.68
CA PRO A 26 34.15 8.76 40.37
C PRO A 26 34.14 7.37 41.10
N SER A 27 34.86 6.42 40.47
CA SER A 27 35.86 5.42 40.97
C SER A 27 35.56 4.34 42.04
N ARG A 28 35.93 3.07 41.75
CA ARG A 28 37.15 2.32 42.23
C ARG A 28 37.11 0.83 41.80
N TYR A 29 38.09 0.32 41.03
CA TYR A 29 39.31 -0.46 41.41
C TYR A 29 38.98 -1.90 41.92
N ILE A 30 39.55 -3.04 41.47
CA ILE A 30 40.97 -3.52 41.49
C ILE A 30 41.18 -4.82 40.65
N PHE A 31 42.31 -4.83 39.89
CA PHE A 31 43.33 -5.85 39.51
C PHE A 31 43.14 -7.38 39.31
N GLY A 32 43.90 -7.85 38.31
CA GLY A 32 44.78 -9.05 38.33
C GLY A 32 44.53 -9.98 37.13
N GLY A 33 45.47 -10.47 36.31
CA GLY A 33 46.93 -10.53 36.28
C GLY A 33 47.31 -11.58 35.21
N ALA A 34 48.46 -11.42 34.58
CA ALA A 34 48.89 -12.06 33.33
C ALA A 34 49.32 -13.54 33.42
N SER A 35 49.38 -14.26 32.28
CA SER A 35 50.60 -14.92 31.78
C SER A 35 50.40 -15.69 30.46
N ARG A 36 51.46 -15.67 29.65
CA ARG A 36 51.65 -16.16 28.28
C ARG A 36 51.94 -17.67 28.23
N ARG A 37 51.67 -18.31 27.08
CA ARG A 37 52.67 -19.16 26.38
C ARG A 37 52.36 -19.26 24.88
N ALA A 38 53.41 -19.09 24.10
CA ALA A 38 53.44 -19.18 22.64
C ALA A 38 53.83 -20.58 22.19
N LEU A 39 53.45 -20.97 20.98
CA LEU A 39 54.25 -21.87 20.15
C LEU A 39 54.11 -21.48 18.66
N ARG A 40 55.26 -21.15 18.07
CA ARG A 40 55.52 -21.00 16.62
C ARG A 40 55.68 -22.39 15.98
N ILE A 41 55.55 -22.46 14.64
CA ILE A 41 56.46 -23.08 13.63
C ILE A 41 55.71 -23.02 12.28
N ARG A 42 56.03 -22.06 11.39
CA ARG A 42 56.91 -22.13 10.19
C ARG A 42 56.35 -22.92 8.98
N THR A 43 56.03 -22.16 7.93
CA THR A 43 56.04 -22.50 6.48
C THR A 43 57.45 -22.92 6.00
N PRO A 44 57.65 -23.55 4.81
CA PRO A 44 57.69 -22.77 3.55
C PRO A 44 57.37 -23.49 2.20
N LEU A 45 57.11 -22.66 1.17
CA LEU A 45 57.53 -22.69 -0.26
C LEU A 45 57.22 -23.85 -1.26
N PHE A 46 56.56 -23.44 -2.36
CA PHE A 46 56.95 -23.50 -3.79
C PHE A 46 57.07 -24.82 -4.61
N LEU A 47 56.18 -24.90 -5.62
CA LEU A 47 56.42 -25.08 -7.07
C LEU A 47 56.85 -26.45 -7.67
N VAL A 48 56.40 -26.64 -8.92
CA VAL A 48 56.92 -27.41 -10.09
C VAL A 48 56.20 -28.70 -10.60
N PHE A 49 56.01 -28.71 -11.94
CA PHE A 49 55.73 -29.78 -12.93
C PHE A 49 54.29 -30.34 -13.04
N SER A 50 53.48 -30.05 -14.07
CA SER A 50 53.60 -30.13 -15.54
C SER A 50 53.75 -31.55 -16.12
N ARG A 51 52.77 -31.90 -16.98
CA ARG A 51 52.76 -32.91 -18.07
C ARG A 51 52.40 -34.36 -17.73
N PHE A 52 51.21 -34.77 -18.18
CA PHE A 52 51.07 -36.00 -18.96
C PHE A 52 50.18 -35.71 -20.18
N LEU A 53 50.76 -35.87 -21.37
CA LEU A 53 50.20 -35.55 -22.68
C LEU A 53 49.84 -36.86 -23.40
N ALA A 54 48.72 -36.82 -24.11
CA ALA A 54 48.46 -37.47 -25.40
C ALA A 54 48.38 -39.02 -25.49
N ARG A 55 47.18 -39.50 -25.83
CA ARG A 55 46.96 -40.35 -27.02
C ARG A 55 45.47 -40.51 -27.31
N LEU A 56 44.99 -39.84 -28.36
CA LEU A 56 44.22 -40.44 -29.48
C LEU A 56 43.71 -39.33 -30.40
N HIS A 57 44.42 -39.15 -31.51
CA HIS A 57 43.92 -38.49 -32.71
C HIS A 57 43.04 -39.48 -33.50
N SER A 58 41.95 -38.94 -34.05
CA SER A 58 41.34 -39.25 -35.34
C SER A 58 39.88 -39.68 -35.25
N ARG A 59 38.99 -38.74 -35.60
CA ARG A 59 38.14 -38.84 -36.79
C ARG A 59 37.35 -37.56 -36.97
N SER A 60 37.67 -36.90 -38.08
CA SER A 60 36.93 -35.85 -38.73
C SER A 60 35.56 -36.33 -39.23
N SER A 61 34.51 -35.55 -38.98
CA SER A 61 33.42 -35.31 -39.94
C SER A 61 32.51 -34.22 -39.37
N GLY A 62 32.38 -33.14 -40.14
CA GLY A 62 31.87 -31.86 -39.67
C GLY A 62 30.38 -31.82 -39.36
N PHE A 63 30.03 -30.83 -38.54
CA PHE A 63 28.71 -30.22 -38.50
C PHE A 63 28.91 -28.72 -38.24
N GLY A 64 28.38 -27.90 -39.13
CA GLY A 64 28.52 -26.45 -39.12
C GLY A 64 27.97 -25.83 -37.84
N PHE A 65 28.77 -24.91 -37.27
CA PHE A 65 28.37 -24.05 -36.17
C PHE A 65 27.31 -23.06 -36.67
N TRP A 66 26.03 -23.37 -36.43
CA TRP A 66 24.98 -22.35 -36.47
C TRP A 66 25.07 -21.55 -35.17
N VAL A 67 25.86 -20.47 -35.19
CA VAL A 67 25.70 -19.39 -34.21
C VAL A 67 24.35 -18.74 -34.51
N ARG A 68 23.30 -19.15 -33.80
CA ARG A 68 22.06 -18.36 -33.73
C ARG A 68 22.43 -16.99 -33.16
N LYS A 69 22.44 -15.97 -34.04
CA LYS A 69 22.42 -14.57 -33.62
C LYS A 69 21.26 -14.40 -32.64
N ILE A 70 21.59 -14.13 -31.38
CA ILE A 70 20.68 -13.52 -30.43
C ILE A 70 20.27 -12.18 -31.07
N PRO A 71 18.98 -11.88 -31.30
CA PRO A 71 18.60 -10.57 -31.79
C PRO A 71 19.07 -9.52 -30.76
N PRO A 72 19.62 -8.38 -31.19
CA PRO A 72 20.02 -7.34 -30.26
C PRO A 72 18.80 -6.96 -29.42
N GLY A 73 19.00 -6.96 -28.09
CA GLY A 73 18.01 -6.45 -27.16
C GLY A 73 17.62 -5.03 -27.58
N PHE A 74 16.33 -4.75 -27.57
CA PHE A 74 15.77 -3.43 -27.79
C PHE A 74 16.36 -2.47 -26.74
N SER A 75 17.45 -1.77 -27.07
CA SER A 75 17.88 -0.60 -26.34
C SER A 75 17.04 0.57 -26.86
N MET A 76 16.07 1.03 -26.06
CA MET A 76 15.32 2.26 -26.37
C MET A 76 16.30 3.45 -26.44
N GLU A 77 16.28 4.20 -27.53
CA GLU A 77 17.13 5.38 -27.69
C GLU A 77 16.64 6.52 -26.77
N MET A 78 17.51 7.01 -25.89
CA MET A 78 17.23 8.19 -25.06
C MET A 78 16.86 9.39 -25.95
N GLY A 79 15.76 10.07 -25.63
CA GLY A 79 15.24 11.20 -26.42
C GLY A 79 14.18 10.84 -27.47
N SER A 80 13.80 9.57 -27.61
CA SER A 80 12.70 9.16 -28.49
C SER A 80 11.35 9.66 -27.98
N GLU A 81 10.52 10.18 -28.88
CA GLU A 81 9.09 10.37 -28.64
C GLU A 81 8.36 9.03 -28.75
N VAL A 82 7.61 8.66 -27.71
CA VAL A 82 6.88 7.39 -27.63
C VAL A 82 5.39 7.64 -27.36
N ARG A 83 4.55 6.67 -27.72
CA ARG A 83 3.13 6.71 -27.33
C ARG A 83 2.98 6.61 -25.81
N ASN A 84 1.99 7.31 -25.28
CA ASN A 84 1.65 7.31 -23.87
C ASN A 84 0.13 7.35 -23.72
N LYS A 85 -0.52 6.19 -23.70
CA LYS A 85 -1.96 6.09 -23.41
C LYS A 85 -2.24 6.64 -22.01
N GLN A 86 -3.36 7.33 -21.83
CA GLN A 86 -3.73 7.92 -20.53
C GLN A 86 -5.21 7.68 -20.22
N VAL A 87 -5.56 7.63 -18.94
CA VAL A 87 -6.95 7.69 -18.47
C VAL A 87 -7.23 9.08 -17.94
N ILE A 88 -8.03 9.84 -18.69
CA ILE A 88 -8.37 11.22 -18.40
C ILE A 88 -9.70 11.30 -17.64
N LEU A 89 -9.77 12.12 -16.60
CA LEU A 89 -11.05 12.53 -16.01
C LEU A 89 -11.70 13.56 -16.92
N LYS A 90 -12.89 13.31 -17.47
CA LYS A 90 -13.56 14.27 -18.36
C LYS A 90 -14.14 15.46 -17.62
N ASN A 91 -14.85 15.19 -16.53
CA ASN A 91 -15.56 16.18 -15.72
C ASN A 91 -15.56 15.76 -14.26
N TYR A 92 -15.87 16.70 -13.35
CA TYR A 92 -16.16 16.33 -11.97
C TYR A 92 -17.40 15.45 -11.86
N VAL A 93 -17.42 14.57 -10.86
CA VAL A 93 -18.44 13.53 -10.69
C VAL A 93 -19.25 13.74 -9.41
N THR A 94 -20.57 13.83 -9.59
CA THR A 94 -21.60 13.80 -8.54
C THR A 94 -22.21 12.39 -8.45
N GLY A 95 -22.52 11.92 -7.24
CA GLY A 95 -23.10 10.58 -7.04
C GLY A 95 -22.15 9.44 -7.39
N MET A 96 -22.69 8.38 -8.00
CA MET A 96 -21.94 7.19 -8.41
C MET A 96 -21.18 7.44 -9.73
N PRO A 97 -19.85 7.20 -9.79
CA PRO A 97 -19.09 7.35 -11.02
C PRO A 97 -19.48 6.32 -12.09
N LYS A 98 -19.34 6.71 -13.36
CA LYS A 98 -19.61 5.90 -14.56
C LYS A 98 -18.37 5.83 -15.45
N GLU A 99 -18.28 4.83 -16.31
CA GLU A 99 -17.13 4.70 -17.23
C GLU A 99 -17.02 5.90 -18.17
N SER A 100 -18.17 6.48 -18.55
CA SER A 100 -18.25 7.67 -19.39
C SER A 100 -17.58 8.91 -18.79
N ASP A 101 -17.38 8.95 -17.47
CA ASP A 101 -16.71 10.07 -16.77
C ASP A 101 -15.20 10.06 -17.00
N MET A 102 -14.66 8.94 -17.50
CA MET A 102 -13.27 8.76 -17.87
C MET A 102 -13.12 8.56 -19.38
N ALA A 103 -11.95 8.89 -19.92
CA ALA A 103 -11.59 8.66 -21.31
C ALA A 103 -10.22 8.00 -21.41
N VAL A 104 -10.09 6.94 -22.19
CA VAL A 104 -8.78 6.37 -22.52
C VAL A 104 -8.29 7.05 -23.81
N THR A 105 -7.22 7.83 -23.71
CA THR A 105 -6.58 8.47 -24.87
C THR A 105 -5.48 7.59 -25.43
N THR A 106 -5.31 7.58 -26.75
CA THR A 106 -4.36 6.70 -27.45
C THR A 106 -3.39 7.42 -28.38
N HIS A 107 -3.60 8.72 -28.61
CA HIS A 107 -2.81 9.54 -29.52
C HIS A 107 -1.75 10.38 -28.80
N ASN A 108 -1.76 10.40 -27.46
CA ASN A 108 -0.84 11.18 -26.67
C ASN A 108 0.58 10.58 -26.75
N THR A 109 1.57 11.45 -26.78
CA THR A 109 2.99 11.08 -26.83
C THR A 109 3.75 11.73 -25.67
N ILE A 110 4.93 11.18 -25.38
CA ILE A 110 5.86 11.72 -24.41
C ILE A 110 7.28 11.57 -24.94
N THR A 111 8.10 12.61 -24.76
CA THR A 111 9.54 12.52 -25.03
C THR A 111 10.25 11.97 -23.80
N LEU A 112 10.99 10.86 -23.95
CA LEU A 112 11.77 10.26 -22.88
C LEU A 112 13.10 11.02 -22.69
N LYS A 113 12.99 12.29 -22.32
CA LYS A 113 14.11 13.19 -22.02
C LYS A 113 13.66 14.22 -21.01
N LEU A 114 14.54 14.53 -20.07
CA LEU A 114 14.35 15.62 -19.13
C LEU A 114 15.22 16.82 -19.53
N PRO A 115 14.80 18.05 -19.22
CA PRO A 115 15.69 19.21 -19.27
C PRO A 115 16.92 18.98 -18.37
N GLU A 116 18.10 19.47 -18.78
CA GLU A 116 19.36 19.22 -18.04
C GLU A 116 19.35 19.70 -16.60
N SER A 117 18.60 20.77 -16.29
CA SER A 117 18.43 21.32 -14.95
C SER A 117 17.30 20.66 -14.14
N SER A 118 16.59 19.69 -14.71
CA SER A 118 15.44 19.06 -14.07
C SER A 118 15.89 18.05 -13.02
N ASN A 119 15.36 18.17 -11.81
CA ASN A 119 15.50 17.16 -10.77
C ASN A 119 14.37 16.10 -10.83
N SER A 120 13.63 16.02 -11.93
CA SER A 120 12.50 15.07 -12.08
C SER A 120 12.99 13.66 -12.44
N VAL A 121 12.07 12.70 -12.44
CA VAL A 121 12.29 11.37 -13.05
C VAL A 121 11.14 11.02 -13.98
N ILE A 122 11.43 10.29 -15.06
CA ILE A 122 10.41 9.66 -15.91
C ILE A 122 10.33 8.19 -15.54
N VAL A 123 9.13 7.73 -15.27
CA VAL A 123 8.84 6.36 -14.82
C VAL A 123 7.91 5.70 -15.84
N LYS A 124 8.26 4.48 -16.28
CA LYS A 124 7.34 3.59 -16.98
C LYS A 124 6.47 2.87 -15.96
N ASN A 125 5.16 3.03 -16.05
CA ASN A 125 4.21 2.46 -15.10
C ASN A 125 3.96 0.99 -15.42
N LEU A 126 4.17 0.12 -14.42
CA LEU A 126 4.02 -1.34 -14.55
C LEU A 126 2.69 -1.80 -13.94
N TYR A 127 2.33 -1.25 -12.79
CA TYR A 127 1.09 -1.57 -12.08
C TYR A 127 0.43 -0.31 -11.54
N LEU A 128 -0.89 -0.21 -11.67
CA LEU A 128 -1.70 0.81 -11.03
C LEU A 128 -2.61 0.19 -9.97
N SER A 129 -2.79 0.93 -8.89
CA SER A 129 -3.70 0.60 -7.81
C SER A 129 -5.06 1.26 -8.04
N CYS A 130 -6.14 0.50 -7.95
CA CYS A 130 -7.48 1.08 -7.78
C CYS A 130 -7.82 1.11 -6.29
N ASP A 131 -8.05 2.31 -5.74
CA ASP A 131 -8.36 2.51 -4.33
C ASP A 131 -9.64 3.32 -4.12
N PRO A 132 -10.47 3.00 -3.09
CA PRO A 132 -11.74 3.69 -2.87
C PRO A 132 -11.64 5.21 -2.71
N TYR A 133 -10.56 5.71 -2.09
CA TYR A 133 -10.37 7.15 -1.85
C TYR A 133 -10.31 7.97 -3.16
N MET A 134 -9.94 7.33 -4.28
CA MET A 134 -9.85 8.00 -5.58
C MET A 134 -11.19 8.62 -5.99
N ARG A 135 -12.33 8.06 -5.56
CA ARG A 135 -13.64 8.66 -5.86
C ARG A 135 -13.80 10.04 -5.24
N GLY A 136 -13.32 10.23 -4.01
CA GLY A 136 -13.38 11.53 -3.34
C GLY A 136 -12.68 12.61 -4.17
N ARG A 137 -11.57 12.24 -4.84
CA ARG A 137 -10.83 13.13 -5.73
C ARG A 137 -11.56 13.45 -7.04
N MET A 138 -12.57 12.68 -7.44
CA MET A 138 -13.38 13.00 -8.63
C MET A 138 -14.41 14.11 -8.37
N ARG A 139 -14.61 14.54 -7.11
CA ARG A 139 -15.54 15.63 -6.77
C ARG A 139 -14.92 16.99 -7.04
N LYS A 140 -15.78 17.97 -7.31
CA LYS A 140 -15.38 19.38 -7.31
C LYS A 140 -14.83 19.72 -5.91
N PRO A 141 -13.71 20.46 -5.81
CA PRO A 141 -13.17 20.88 -4.52
C PRO A 141 -14.08 21.96 -3.93
N ASP A 142 -15.02 21.54 -3.08
CA ASP A 142 -15.95 22.40 -2.34
C ASP A 142 -15.58 22.56 -0.86
N SER A 143 -14.69 21.69 -0.36
CA SER A 143 -14.24 21.64 1.04
C SER A 143 -12.80 21.13 1.15
N PRO A 144 -12.06 21.47 2.23
CA PRO A 144 -10.72 20.93 2.47
C PRO A 144 -10.74 19.40 2.56
N SER A 145 -9.91 18.74 1.74
CA SER A 145 -9.69 17.29 1.73
C SER A 145 -8.22 17.02 2.03
N PHE A 146 -7.94 15.87 2.65
CA PHE A 146 -6.56 15.42 2.92
C PHE A 146 -5.76 15.15 1.64
N VAL A 147 -6.45 14.97 0.51
CA VAL A 147 -5.85 14.85 -0.82
C VAL A 147 -6.65 15.70 -1.81
N GLY A 148 -5.95 16.45 -2.66
CA GLY A 148 -6.56 17.32 -3.66
C GLY A 148 -7.37 16.56 -4.71
N SER A 149 -8.44 17.19 -5.19
CA SER A 149 -9.25 16.69 -6.31
C SER A 149 -8.42 16.53 -7.58
N PHE A 150 -8.83 15.60 -8.42
CA PHE A 150 -8.36 15.48 -9.79
C PHE A 150 -8.76 16.70 -10.59
N VAL A 151 -7.99 16.98 -11.65
CA VAL A 151 -8.25 18.07 -12.58
C VAL A 151 -8.92 17.49 -13.82
N PRO A 152 -10.15 17.91 -14.18
CA PRO A 152 -10.77 17.54 -15.45
C PRO A 152 -9.86 17.88 -16.64
N GLY A 153 -9.80 17.00 -17.63
CA GLY A 153 -8.91 17.08 -18.79
C GLY A 153 -7.49 16.58 -18.53
N SER A 154 -7.12 16.24 -17.29
CA SER A 154 -5.81 15.66 -16.95
C SER A 154 -5.90 14.15 -16.68
N PRO A 155 -4.77 13.42 -16.79
CA PRO A 155 -4.69 12.04 -16.33
C PRO A 155 -5.09 11.91 -14.86
N LEU A 156 -5.80 10.82 -14.54
CA LEU A 156 -5.98 10.42 -13.15
C LEU A 156 -4.62 10.13 -12.52
N SER A 157 -4.53 10.21 -11.19
CA SER A 157 -3.32 9.82 -10.45
C SER A 157 -3.65 8.95 -9.25
N GLY A 158 -2.70 8.10 -8.87
CA GLY A 158 -2.88 7.17 -7.77
C GLY A 158 -1.58 6.49 -7.35
N TYR A 159 -1.75 5.41 -6.60
CA TYR A 159 -0.64 4.53 -6.24
C TYR A 159 -0.27 3.64 -7.41
N GLY A 160 1.02 3.35 -7.54
CA GLY A 160 1.48 2.41 -8.55
C GLY A 160 2.94 2.04 -8.41
N VAL A 161 3.33 1.04 -9.18
CA VAL A 161 4.70 0.57 -9.29
C VAL A 161 5.20 0.86 -10.68
N GLY A 162 6.43 1.36 -10.77
CA GLY A 162 7.04 1.69 -12.04
C GLY A 162 8.54 1.47 -12.06
N LYS A 163 9.11 1.64 -13.23
CA LYS A 163 10.55 1.54 -13.50
C LYS A 163 11.06 2.87 -14.01
N VAL A 164 12.12 3.39 -13.41
CA VAL A 164 12.75 4.63 -13.85
C VAL A 164 13.36 4.42 -15.22
N VAL A 165 13.00 5.26 -16.20
CA VAL A 165 13.55 5.23 -17.57
C VAL A 165 14.45 6.43 -17.85
N VAL A 166 14.22 7.57 -17.20
CA VAL A 166 15.09 8.75 -17.25
C VAL A 166 15.15 9.35 -15.85
N SER A 167 16.33 9.74 -15.40
CA SER A 167 16.50 10.37 -14.08
C SER A 167 17.36 11.62 -14.19
N GLY A 168 16.83 12.73 -13.68
CA GLY A 168 17.62 13.92 -13.34
C GLY A 168 17.99 13.99 -11.85
N HIS A 169 17.58 12.99 -11.06
CA HIS A 169 17.72 12.99 -9.61
C HIS A 169 18.81 12.00 -9.14
N PRO A 170 19.80 12.39 -8.31
CA PRO A 170 20.96 11.55 -7.97
C PRO A 170 20.60 10.25 -7.22
N ASN A 171 19.50 10.24 -6.47
CA ASN A 171 19.04 9.06 -5.73
C ASN A 171 18.35 8.00 -6.60
N PHE A 172 18.06 8.29 -7.87
CA PHE A 172 17.38 7.38 -8.78
C PHE A 172 18.21 7.20 -10.05
N LYS A 173 18.30 5.97 -10.54
CA LYS A 173 18.96 5.63 -11.81
C LYS A 173 18.01 4.88 -12.71
N GLU A 174 18.28 4.93 -14.01
CA GLU A 174 17.57 4.11 -14.99
C GLU A 174 17.58 2.64 -14.55
N GLY A 175 16.43 1.99 -14.68
CA GLY A 175 16.20 0.60 -14.27
C GLY A 175 15.79 0.42 -12.81
N ASP A 176 15.90 1.44 -11.95
CA ASP A 176 15.40 1.35 -10.58
C ASP A 176 13.89 1.11 -10.57
N LEU A 177 13.43 0.16 -9.74
CA LEU A 177 12.02 -0.07 -9.47
C LEU A 177 11.56 0.83 -8.33
N VAL A 178 10.42 1.48 -8.50
CA VAL A 178 9.90 2.48 -7.56
C VAL A 178 8.42 2.25 -7.27
N LEU A 179 8.05 2.47 -6.02
CA LEU A 179 6.68 2.64 -5.57
C LEU A 179 6.36 4.14 -5.55
N ALA A 180 5.38 4.55 -6.35
CA ALA A 180 4.88 5.92 -6.36
C ALA A 180 3.73 6.08 -5.37
N TRP A 181 3.96 6.84 -4.30
CA TRP A 181 2.97 7.04 -3.23
C TRP A 181 1.92 8.11 -3.60
N GLY A 182 1.06 7.80 -4.58
CA GLY A 182 -0.06 8.67 -4.97
C GLY A 182 0.27 9.68 -6.07
N THR A 183 1.50 9.62 -6.60
CA THR A 183 2.03 10.57 -7.58
C THR A 183 2.13 10.03 -9.00
N THR A 184 1.89 8.73 -9.22
CA THR A 184 1.91 8.20 -10.59
C THR A 184 0.60 8.49 -11.33
N GLY A 185 0.71 8.86 -12.60
CA GLY A 185 -0.42 9.04 -13.49
C GLY A 185 -0.99 7.70 -13.92
N TRP A 186 -2.28 7.68 -14.25
CA TRP A 186 -2.91 6.58 -14.96
C TRP A 186 -2.58 6.71 -16.44
N GLU A 187 -1.34 6.36 -16.76
CA GLU A 187 -0.73 6.50 -18.06
C GLU A 187 0.44 5.50 -18.19
N GLU A 188 0.98 5.30 -19.40
CA GLU A 188 2.10 4.37 -19.60
C GLU A 188 3.43 4.90 -19.05
N TYR A 189 3.65 6.21 -19.14
CA TYR A 189 4.83 6.90 -18.61
C TYR A 189 4.44 8.18 -17.86
N SER A 190 4.99 8.37 -16.67
CA SER A 190 4.75 9.57 -15.85
C SER A 190 6.04 10.34 -15.60
N VAL A 191 5.94 11.67 -15.71
CA VAL A 191 6.97 12.59 -15.22
C VAL A 191 6.68 12.90 -13.76
N ILE A 192 7.57 12.47 -12.87
CA ILE A 192 7.48 12.73 -11.44
C ILE A 192 8.38 13.91 -11.10
N ALA A 193 7.75 15.07 -10.91
CA ALA A 193 8.46 16.33 -10.62
C ALA A 193 9.06 16.40 -9.20
N ALA A 194 8.52 15.61 -8.27
CA ALA A 194 8.93 15.53 -6.87
C ALA A 194 9.37 14.09 -6.53
N PRO A 195 10.58 13.64 -6.96
CA PRO A 195 11.00 12.25 -6.79
C PRO A 195 11.16 11.79 -5.34
N GLU A 196 11.22 12.70 -4.37
CA GLU A 196 11.20 12.40 -2.93
C GLU A 196 9.91 11.69 -2.48
N THR A 197 8.85 11.76 -3.30
CA THR A 197 7.60 10.99 -3.09
C THR A 197 7.68 9.54 -3.52
N LEU A 198 8.77 9.15 -4.19
CA LEU A 198 9.02 7.78 -4.64
C LEU A 198 9.81 7.02 -3.58
N LEU A 199 9.42 5.76 -3.38
CA LEU A 199 10.21 4.82 -2.59
C LEU A 199 10.86 3.80 -3.52
N LYS A 200 12.17 3.65 -3.41
CA LYS A 200 12.90 2.63 -4.15
C LYS A 200 12.58 1.23 -3.61
N ILE A 201 12.17 0.34 -4.50
CA ILE A 201 11.89 -1.06 -4.19
C ILE A 201 13.23 -1.79 -4.07
N GLN A 202 13.57 -2.25 -2.87
CA GLN A 202 14.85 -2.90 -2.57
C GLN A 202 14.83 -4.42 -2.77
N SER A 203 13.65 -5.05 -2.64
CA SER A 203 13.50 -6.50 -2.76
C SER A 203 12.55 -6.82 -3.90
N THR A 204 12.98 -7.75 -4.74
CA THR A 204 12.17 -8.33 -5.82
C THR A 204 11.91 -9.82 -5.58
N ASP A 205 12.09 -10.29 -4.33
CA ASP A 205 11.84 -11.68 -3.91
C ASP A 205 10.34 -12.04 -3.90
N VAL A 206 9.49 -11.03 -4.09
CA VAL A 206 8.03 -11.10 -4.10
C VAL A 206 7.50 -10.43 -5.36
N PRO A 207 6.27 -10.76 -5.81
CA PRO A 207 5.68 -10.13 -6.98
C PRO A 207 5.65 -8.60 -6.86
N LEU A 208 6.04 -7.89 -7.91
CA LEU A 208 6.04 -6.41 -7.90
C LEU A 208 4.66 -5.80 -7.66
N SER A 209 3.60 -6.48 -8.10
CA SER A 209 2.20 -6.06 -7.85
C SER A 209 1.91 -5.86 -6.36
N TYR A 210 2.58 -6.60 -5.47
CA TYR A 210 2.36 -6.52 -4.02
C TYR A 210 2.63 -5.14 -3.46
N TYR A 211 3.53 -4.36 -4.07
CA TYR A 211 3.80 -2.98 -3.67
C TYR A 211 2.64 -2.02 -3.95
N THR A 212 1.64 -2.40 -4.75
CA THR A 212 0.37 -1.65 -4.87
C THR A 212 -0.63 -1.97 -3.74
N GLY A 213 -0.35 -3.00 -2.95
CA GLY A 213 -1.28 -3.62 -2.02
C GLY A 213 -0.63 -3.93 -0.67
N ILE A 214 -0.35 -5.21 -0.43
CA ILE A 214 0.22 -5.72 0.83
C ILE A 214 1.54 -5.06 1.20
N LEU A 215 2.43 -4.74 0.28
CA LEU A 215 3.67 -4.02 0.59
C LEU A 215 3.56 -2.51 0.36
N GLY A 216 2.38 -2.01 -0.02
CA GLY A 216 2.13 -0.60 -0.32
C GLY A 216 1.29 0.10 0.74
N MET A 217 0.61 1.15 0.27
CA MET A 217 -0.31 1.95 1.09
C MET A 217 -1.40 1.11 1.78
N PRO A 218 -2.09 0.14 1.12
CA PRO A 218 -3.10 -0.68 1.80
C PRO A 218 -2.54 -1.52 2.95
N GLY A 219 -1.36 -2.10 2.79
CA GLY A 219 -0.66 -2.83 3.85
C GLY A 219 -0.26 -1.94 5.03
N MET A 220 0.29 -0.76 4.74
CA MET A 220 0.63 0.23 5.76
C MET A 220 -0.62 0.71 6.52
N THR A 221 -1.75 0.87 5.81
CA THR A 221 -3.04 1.23 6.40
C THR A 221 -3.53 0.16 7.38
N ALA A 222 -3.47 -1.11 6.99
CA ALA A 222 -3.83 -2.22 7.85
C ALA A 222 -2.93 -2.30 9.09
N TYR A 223 -1.62 -2.13 8.92
CA TYR A 223 -0.66 -2.15 10.02
C TYR A 223 -0.90 -1.01 11.01
N ALA A 224 -0.94 0.24 10.53
CA ALA A 224 -1.12 1.40 11.40
C ALA A 224 -2.48 1.38 12.09
N GLY A 225 -3.56 1.13 11.34
CA GLY A 225 -4.90 1.08 11.90
C GLY A 225 -5.06 -0.03 12.95
N PHE A 226 -4.50 -1.21 12.70
CA PHE A 226 -4.62 -2.31 13.64
C PHE A 226 -3.68 -2.14 14.84
N TYR A 227 -2.37 -2.01 14.63
CA TYR A 227 -1.42 -2.02 15.75
C TYR A 227 -1.34 -0.69 16.51
N GLU A 228 -1.39 0.45 15.81
CA GLU A 228 -1.21 1.76 16.43
C GLU A 228 -2.55 2.38 16.85
N VAL A 229 -3.60 2.25 16.03
CA VAL A 229 -4.92 2.84 16.34
C VAL A 229 -5.76 1.91 17.20
N CYS A 230 -5.87 0.61 16.93
CA CYS A 230 -6.66 -0.29 17.78
C CYS A 230 -5.95 -0.75 19.05
N THR A 231 -4.60 -0.68 19.09
CA THR A 231 -3.75 -1.16 20.20
C THR A 231 -4.23 -2.52 20.72
N PRO A 232 -4.11 -3.58 19.91
CA PRO A 232 -4.82 -4.83 20.09
C PRO A 232 -4.14 -5.72 21.14
N GLN A 233 -4.92 -6.56 21.79
CA GLN A 233 -4.46 -7.54 22.76
C GLN A 233 -4.90 -8.95 22.37
N LYS A 234 -4.08 -9.93 22.74
CA LYS A 234 -4.39 -11.34 22.53
C LYS A 234 -5.71 -11.70 23.22
N GLY A 235 -6.55 -12.48 22.56
CA GLY A 235 -7.86 -12.93 23.07
C GLY A 235 -9.01 -11.95 22.82
N GLU A 236 -8.75 -10.76 22.28
CA GLU A 236 -9.80 -9.80 21.94
C GLU A 236 -10.64 -10.24 20.73
N ARG A 237 -11.87 -9.72 20.66
CA ARG A 237 -12.85 -9.98 19.59
C ARG A 237 -12.83 -8.85 18.58
N VAL A 238 -12.43 -9.16 17.36
CA VAL A 238 -12.19 -8.20 16.28
C VAL A 238 -13.24 -8.39 15.19
N PHE A 239 -13.96 -7.33 14.86
CA PHE A 239 -14.82 -7.26 13.69
C PHE A 239 -14.16 -6.40 12.60
N VAL A 240 -14.18 -6.87 11.36
CA VAL A 240 -13.65 -6.15 10.20
C VAL A 240 -14.75 -6.02 9.14
N SER A 241 -15.10 -4.80 8.76
CA SER A 241 -15.99 -4.56 7.60
C SER A 241 -15.20 -4.50 6.30
N ALA A 242 -15.85 -4.86 5.17
CA ALA A 242 -15.16 -5.06 3.88
C ALA A 242 -13.93 -5.98 4.01
N ALA A 243 -14.08 -7.06 4.78
CA ALA A 243 -12.99 -7.90 5.25
C ALA A 243 -12.22 -8.61 4.13
N SER A 244 -12.85 -8.86 2.97
CA SER A 244 -12.19 -9.49 1.83
C SER A 244 -11.45 -8.49 0.92
N GLY A 245 -11.47 -7.20 1.27
CA GLY A 245 -10.80 -6.14 0.52
C GLY A 245 -9.29 -6.08 0.79
N ALA A 246 -8.61 -5.10 0.19
CA ALA A 246 -7.16 -4.95 0.31
C ALA A 246 -6.66 -4.77 1.74
N VAL A 247 -7.32 -3.89 2.51
CA VAL A 247 -6.97 -3.59 3.91
C VAL A 247 -7.52 -4.67 4.83
N GLY A 248 -8.82 -4.99 4.70
CA GLY A 248 -9.51 -5.93 5.58
C GLY A 248 -8.89 -7.33 5.63
N GLN A 249 -8.39 -7.84 4.49
CA GLN A 249 -7.80 -9.19 4.45
C GLN A 249 -6.50 -9.26 5.26
N LEU A 250 -5.78 -8.13 5.39
CA LEU A 250 -4.54 -8.04 6.16
C LEU A 250 -4.83 -7.81 7.64
N VAL A 251 -5.77 -6.92 7.96
CA VAL A 251 -6.20 -6.67 9.36
C VAL A 251 -6.64 -7.97 10.03
N GLY A 252 -7.46 -8.77 9.35
CA GLY A 252 -7.91 -10.04 9.89
C GLY A 252 -6.76 -11.01 10.15
N GLN A 253 -5.84 -11.16 9.19
CA GLN A 253 -4.67 -12.03 9.36
C GLN A 253 -3.74 -11.53 10.48
N PHE A 254 -3.51 -10.23 10.61
CA PHE A 254 -2.74 -9.67 11.72
C PHE A 254 -3.41 -9.93 13.08
N ALA A 255 -4.73 -9.80 13.16
CA ALA A 255 -5.49 -10.13 14.35
C ALA A 255 -5.43 -11.64 14.67
N LYS A 256 -5.51 -12.52 13.67
CA LYS A 256 -5.33 -13.97 13.85
C LYS A 256 -3.93 -14.32 14.34
N LEU A 257 -2.88 -13.72 13.76
CA LEU A 257 -1.50 -13.92 14.20
C LEU A 257 -1.27 -13.47 15.65
N LEU A 258 -1.96 -12.42 16.10
CA LEU A 258 -1.92 -11.95 17.49
C LEU A 258 -2.69 -12.85 18.47
N GLY A 259 -3.52 -13.77 17.95
CA GLY A 259 -4.38 -14.65 18.75
C GLY A 259 -5.70 -14.01 19.16
N CYS A 260 -6.26 -13.13 18.33
CA CYS A 260 -7.62 -12.62 18.46
C CYS A 260 -8.65 -13.59 17.85
N TYR A 261 -9.91 -13.45 18.28
CA TYR A 261 -11.07 -13.99 17.58
C TYR A 261 -11.53 -12.96 16.55
N VAL A 262 -11.68 -13.36 15.28
CA VAL A 262 -11.84 -12.45 14.15
C VAL A 262 -13.04 -12.85 13.30
N VAL A 263 -13.95 -11.90 13.10
CA VAL A 263 -15.12 -12.05 12.22
C VAL A 263 -15.10 -10.96 11.15
N GLY A 264 -15.42 -11.33 9.92
CA GLY A 264 -15.44 -10.40 8.79
C GLY A 264 -16.79 -10.31 8.11
N SER A 265 -17.18 -9.13 7.64
CA SER A 265 -18.31 -8.98 6.72
C SER A 265 -17.84 -8.75 5.28
N ALA A 266 -18.48 -9.42 4.33
CA ALA A 266 -18.25 -9.27 2.90
C ALA A 266 -19.57 -9.30 2.11
N GLY A 267 -19.52 -8.97 0.82
CA GLY A 267 -20.72 -8.74 0.00
C GLY A 267 -21.14 -9.89 -0.92
N SER A 268 -20.59 -11.09 -0.74
CA SER A 268 -20.95 -12.31 -1.48
C SER A 268 -20.53 -13.56 -0.71
N LYS A 269 -21.16 -14.70 -1.00
CA LYS A 269 -20.78 -16.01 -0.46
C LYS A 269 -19.33 -16.38 -0.77
N GLU A 270 -18.89 -16.19 -2.02
CA GLU A 270 -17.50 -16.44 -2.44
C GLU A 270 -16.49 -15.71 -1.55
N LYS A 271 -16.75 -14.44 -1.25
CA LYS A 271 -15.88 -13.63 -0.40
C LYS A 271 -15.90 -14.12 1.04
N VAL A 272 -17.05 -14.55 1.57
CA VAL A 272 -17.15 -15.15 2.90
C VAL A 272 -16.35 -16.46 2.98
N ASP A 273 -16.47 -17.32 1.97
CA ASP A 273 -15.70 -18.56 1.88
C ASP A 273 -14.18 -18.25 1.81
N LEU A 274 -13.78 -17.17 1.11
CA LEU A 274 -12.39 -16.70 1.09
C LEU A 274 -11.89 -16.26 2.47
N LEU A 275 -12.71 -15.55 3.25
CA LEU A 275 -12.37 -15.13 4.62
C LEU A 275 -12.02 -16.32 5.50
N LYS A 276 -12.90 -17.33 5.52
CA LYS A 276 -12.76 -18.51 6.38
C LYS A 276 -11.64 -19.43 5.90
N ASN A 277 -11.65 -19.78 4.61
CA ASN A 277 -10.80 -20.85 4.09
C ASN A 277 -9.39 -20.39 3.72
N LYS A 278 -9.22 -19.13 3.29
CA LYS A 278 -7.91 -18.62 2.81
C LYS A 278 -7.26 -17.68 3.81
N PHE A 279 -8.02 -16.77 4.42
CA PHE A 279 -7.47 -15.78 5.36
C PHE A 279 -7.51 -16.21 6.83
N GLY A 280 -8.15 -17.34 7.14
CA GLY A 280 -8.17 -17.92 8.48
C GLY A 280 -9.03 -17.15 9.49
N PHE A 281 -10.01 -16.36 9.03
CA PHE A 281 -11.00 -15.76 9.91
C PHE A 281 -11.79 -16.87 10.62
N ASP A 282 -12.16 -16.65 11.89
CA ASP A 282 -12.97 -17.62 12.63
C ASP A 282 -14.36 -17.73 11.99
N GLU A 283 -14.96 -16.57 11.70
CA GLU A 283 -16.26 -16.51 11.04
C GLU A 283 -16.34 -15.39 10.00
N GLY A 284 -17.33 -15.49 9.12
CA GLY A 284 -17.66 -14.42 8.20
C GLY A 284 -19.09 -14.52 7.72
N PHE A 285 -19.67 -13.38 7.33
CA PHE A 285 -21.05 -13.33 6.86
C PHE A 285 -21.24 -12.40 5.66
N ASN A 286 -22.22 -12.72 4.83
CA ASN A 286 -22.61 -11.90 3.70
C ASN A 286 -23.59 -10.83 4.18
N TYR A 287 -23.13 -9.58 4.35
CA TYR A 287 -23.97 -8.51 4.88
C TYR A 287 -25.18 -8.20 3.97
N LYS A 288 -25.15 -8.56 2.69
CA LYS A 288 -26.28 -8.33 1.76
C LYS A 288 -27.45 -9.29 2.00
N GLU A 289 -27.21 -10.41 2.67
CA GLU A 289 -28.21 -11.43 2.98
C GLU A 289 -28.77 -11.27 4.40
N GLU A 290 -28.22 -10.36 5.21
CA GLU A 290 -28.65 -10.13 6.57
C GLU A 290 -29.76 -9.06 6.63
N PRO A 291 -30.98 -9.40 7.09
CA PRO A 291 -32.05 -8.42 7.25
C PRO A 291 -31.83 -7.47 8.43
N ASN A 292 -31.00 -7.88 9.41
CA ASN A 292 -30.71 -7.11 10.61
C ASN A 292 -29.24 -7.29 11.03
N PHE A 293 -28.45 -6.22 10.90
CA PHE A 293 -27.02 -6.25 11.24
C PHE A 293 -26.75 -6.42 12.73
N GLU A 294 -27.58 -5.86 13.62
CA GLU A 294 -27.41 -6.03 15.06
C GLU A 294 -27.57 -7.51 15.45
N ALA A 295 -28.62 -8.16 14.95
CA ALA A 295 -28.84 -9.58 15.18
C ALA A 295 -27.70 -10.43 14.60
N ALA A 296 -27.25 -10.12 13.38
CA ALA A 296 -26.12 -10.80 12.76
C ALA A 296 -24.84 -10.70 13.62
N LEU A 297 -24.51 -9.50 14.08
CA LEU A 297 -23.33 -9.27 14.94
C LEU A 297 -23.46 -10.04 16.26
N LYS A 298 -24.63 -10.04 16.93
CA LYS A 298 -24.85 -10.81 18.16
C LYS A 298 -24.64 -12.31 17.98
N ARG A 299 -24.99 -12.89 16.83
CA ARG A 299 -24.76 -14.33 16.56
C ARG A 299 -23.28 -14.69 16.60
N TYR A 300 -22.42 -13.83 16.06
CA TYR A 300 -20.97 -14.07 16.01
C TYR A 300 -20.20 -13.49 17.20
N PHE A 301 -20.79 -12.53 17.91
CA PHE A 301 -20.23 -11.85 19.07
C PHE A 301 -21.21 -11.84 20.25
N PRO A 302 -21.53 -13.00 20.85
CA PRO A 302 -22.46 -13.07 21.98
C PRO A 302 -21.96 -12.27 23.20
N GLU A 303 -20.64 -12.08 23.33
CA GLU A 303 -20.00 -11.29 24.39
C GLU A 303 -19.58 -9.88 23.93
N GLY A 304 -19.97 -9.48 22.71
CA GLY A 304 -19.67 -8.19 22.09
C GLY A 304 -18.30 -8.10 21.41
N ILE A 305 -18.00 -6.91 20.88
CA ILE A 305 -16.85 -6.60 20.01
C ILE A 305 -15.85 -5.71 20.76
N ASP A 306 -14.59 -6.14 20.87
CA ASP A 306 -13.52 -5.32 21.47
C ASP A 306 -12.96 -4.31 20.46
N ILE A 307 -12.75 -4.74 19.22
CA ILE A 307 -12.20 -3.91 18.14
C ILE A 307 -13.11 -3.98 16.92
N TYR A 308 -13.48 -2.82 16.39
CA TYR A 308 -14.04 -2.70 15.04
C TYR A 308 -13.06 -1.97 14.13
N PHE A 309 -12.63 -2.63 13.07
CA PHE A 309 -11.91 -1.98 11.98
C PHE A 309 -12.90 -1.55 10.91
N ASP A 310 -13.22 -0.26 10.88
CA ASP A 310 -14.29 0.30 10.06
C ASP A 310 -13.76 0.75 8.69
N ASN A 311 -14.17 0.03 7.64
CA ASN A 311 -13.94 0.38 6.24
C ASN A 311 -15.21 0.86 5.52
N VAL A 312 -16.38 0.82 6.19
CA VAL A 312 -17.68 0.90 5.53
C VAL A 312 -18.56 2.03 6.05
N GLY A 313 -18.60 2.29 7.36
CA GLY A 313 -19.49 3.26 7.98
C GLY A 313 -20.99 2.88 7.87
N GLY A 314 -21.85 3.90 7.88
CA GLY A 314 -23.30 3.77 7.65
C GLY A 314 -23.99 2.83 8.64
N LYS A 315 -25.01 2.11 8.14
CA LYS A 315 -25.81 1.16 8.95
C LYS A 315 -24.98 0.09 9.67
N MET A 316 -23.83 -0.33 9.11
CA MET A 316 -22.96 -1.30 9.78
C MET A 316 -22.32 -0.70 11.03
N LEU A 317 -21.78 0.52 10.94
CA LEU A 317 -21.24 1.23 12.11
C LEU A 317 -22.31 1.43 13.19
N ASP A 318 -23.53 1.83 12.77
CA ASP A 318 -24.63 2.05 13.70
C ASP A 318 -25.04 0.79 14.48
N ALA A 319 -25.00 -0.38 13.82
CA ALA A 319 -25.23 -1.69 14.44
C ALA A 319 -24.04 -2.14 15.32
N VAL A 320 -22.80 -1.85 14.92
CA VAL A 320 -21.61 -2.18 15.70
C VAL A 320 -21.59 -1.42 17.03
N LEU A 321 -21.97 -0.15 17.06
CA LEU A 321 -22.03 0.66 18.28
C LEU A 321 -22.87 0.02 19.39
N LEU A 322 -23.95 -0.69 19.04
CA LEU A 322 -24.80 -1.44 19.97
C LEU A 322 -24.13 -2.71 20.52
N ASN A 323 -23.13 -3.25 19.82
CA ASN A 323 -22.47 -4.52 20.09
C ASN A 323 -21.03 -4.37 20.61
N MET A 324 -20.51 -3.14 20.74
CA MET A 324 -19.18 -2.91 21.29
C MET A 324 -19.09 -3.36 22.75
N ARG A 325 -17.92 -3.81 23.18
CA ARG A 325 -17.61 -4.06 24.60
C ARG A 325 -17.21 -2.76 25.29
N ILE A 326 -17.21 -2.80 26.62
CA ILE A 326 -16.70 -1.68 27.43
C ILE A 326 -15.21 -1.49 27.08
N HIS A 327 -14.79 -0.24 26.87
CA HIS A 327 -13.45 0.14 26.40
C HIS A 327 -13.10 -0.38 25.00
N GLY A 328 -14.12 -0.71 24.21
CA GLY A 328 -13.93 -1.09 22.81
C GLY A 328 -13.30 0.03 21.97
N ARG A 329 -12.69 -0.33 20.84
CA ARG A 329 -12.04 0.62 19.93
C ARG A 329 -12.56 0.47 18.52
N ILE A 330 -12.76 1.60 17.86
CA ILE A 330 -13.16 1.69 16.46
C ILE A 330 -12.08 2.47 15.72
N ALA A 331 -11.32 1.79 14.87
CA ALA A 331 -10.42 2.45 13.92
C ALA A 331 -11.22 2.78 12.66
N VAL A 332 -11.49 4.07 12.45
CA VAL A 332 -12.21 4.59 11.29
C VAL A 332 -11.23 4.74 10.14
N CYS A 333 -11.04 3.66 9.38
CA CYS A 333 -10.16 3.62 8.22
C CYS A 333 -10.82 4.21 6.98
N GLY A 334 -12.11 3.96 6.80
CA GLY A 334 -12.88 4.43 5.66
C GLY A 334 -14.37 4.23 5.86
N MET A 335 -15.17 4.93 5.06
CA MET A 335 -16.63 4.83 5.10
C MET A 335 -17.18 4.69 3.69
N ILE A 336 -16.76 3.63 2.98
CA ILE A 336 -17.02 3.50 1.53
C ILE A 336 -18.51 3.51 1.16
N SER A 337 -19.41 3.12 2.07
CA SER A 337 -20.86 3.18 1.84
C SER A 337 -21.38 4.60 1.61
N GLN A 338 -20.67 5.60 2.12
CA GLN A 338 -21.06 7.01 2.08
C GLN A 338 -20.52 7.74 0.85
N TYR A 339 -19.57 7.15 0.12
CA TYR A 339 -18.79 7.85 -0.90
C TYR A 339 -19.60 8.23 -2.14
N ASN A 340 -20.72 7.60 -2.43
CA ASN A 340 -21.49 7.85 -3.64
C ASN A 340 -22.91 8.36 -3.37
N LEU A 341 -23.22 8.67 -2.12
CA LEU A 341 -24.52 9.21 -1.71
C LEU A 341 -24.51 10.73 -1.84
N ASP A 342 -25.62 11.30 -2.34
CA ASP A 342 -25.83 12.75 -2.34
C ASP A 342 -26.05 13.28 -0.93
N GLN A 343 -26.68 12.47 -0.07
CA GLN A 343 -26.88 12.74 1.35
C GLN A 343 -26.32 11.56 2.16
N PRO A 344 -25.28 11.78 3.00
CA PRO A 344 -24.76 10.73 3.87
C PRO A 344 -25.80 10.18 4.84
N GLU A 345 -25.71 8.90 5.16
CA GLU A 345 -26.53 8.27 6.21
C GLU A 345 -26.09 8.76 7.59
N GLY A 346 -27.05 9.11 8.45
CA GLY A 346 -26.80 9.45 9.84
C GLY A 346 -26.43 8.22 10.68
N VAL A 347 -25.55 8.42 11.67
CA VAL A 347 -25.23 7.44 12.71
C VAL A 347 -25.96 7.85 13.99
N HIS A 348 -26.85 7.00 14.50
CA HIS A 348 -27.81 7.36 15.55
C HIS A 348 -27.41 6.83 16.93
N ASN A 349 -26.55 5.81 17.00
CA ASN A 349 -26.21 5.10 18.23
C ASN A 349 -24.94 5.62 18.92
N LEU A 350 -24.48 6.84 18.63
CA LEU A 350 -23.28 7.43 19.22
C LEU A 350 -23.33 7.53 20.75
N VAL A 351 -24.51 7.53 21.37
CA VAL A 351 -24.66 7.48 22.84
C VAL A 351 -23.97 6.26 23.46
N ASN A 352 -23.82 5.16 22.72
CA ASN A 352 -23.10 3.97 23.17
C ASN A 352 -21.60 4.24 23.40
N ILE A 353 -21.02 5.25 22.74
CA ILE A 353 -19.63 5.66 22.98
C ILE A 353 -19.45 6.06 24.44
N VAL A 354 -20.39 6.82 25.00
CA VAL A 354 -20.37 7.24 26.40
C VAL A 354 -20.58 6.03 27.31
N GLY A 355 -21.69 5.32 27.13
CA GLY A 355 -22.07 4.21 28.01
C GLY A 355 -21.03 3.08 28.04
N ARG A 356 -20.32 2.83 26.92
CA ARG A 356 -19.31 1.77 26.81
C ARG A 356 -17.88 2.31 26.83
N ARG A 357 -17.66 3.62 26.96
CA ARG A 357 -16.33 4.26 26.94
C ARG A 357 -15.50 3.84 25.71
N VAL A 358 -16.16 3.79 24.56
CA VAL A 358 -15.52 3.39 23.29
C VAL A 358 -14.62 4.51 22.81
N ARG A 359 -13.46 4.18 22.25
CA ARG A 359 -12.66 5.14 21.47
C ARG A 359 -12.94 4.94 19.99
N MET A 360 -13.49 5.97 19.33
CA MET A 360 -13.66 5.98 17.87
C MET A 360 -12.70 7.00 17.27
N GLN A 361 -11.77 6.56 16.42
CA GLN A 361 -10.66 7.39 15.94
C GLN A 361 -10.40 7.15 14.46
N GLY A 362 -10.44 8.23 13.67
CA GLY A 362 -9.94 8.25 12.30
C GLY A 362 -8.42 8.35 12.24
N PHE A 363 -7.84 7.87 11.15
CA PHE A 363 -6.41 7.96 10.89
C PHE A 363 -6.12 7.98 9.39
N LEU A 364 -4.97 8.51 8.99
CA LEU A 364 -4.49 8.50 7.62
C LEU A 364 -3.15 7.76 7.54
N ALA A 365 -3.01 6.85 6.57
CA ALA A 365 -1.78 6.07 6.40
C ALA A 365 -0.53 6.93 6.17
N GLY A 366 -0.69 8.13 5.59
CA GLY A 366 0.38 9.10 5.39
C GLY A 366 1.08 9.51 6.70
N ASP A 367 0.33 9.62 7.80
CA ASP A 367 0.87 10.04 9.10
C ASP A 367 1.80 8.96 9.71
N TYR A 368 1.69 7.71 9.24
CA TYR A 368 2.43 6.56 9.75
C TYR A 368 3.55 6.10 8.81
N LEU A 369 3.89 6.85 7.76
CA LEU A 369 4.96 6.48 6.82
C LEU A 369 6.31 6.27 7.50
N HIS A 370 6.57 6.95 8.61
CA HIS A 370 7.77 6.75 9.43
C HIS A 370 7.89 5.31 10.00
N LEU A 371 6.79 4.55 10.07
CA LEU A 371 6.76 3.15 10.49
C LEU A 371 6.90 2.17 9.32
N TYR A 372 6.92 2.62 8.07
CA TYR A 372 6.97 1.74 6.90
C TYR A 372 8.16 0.76 6.91
N PRO A 373 9.39 1.15 7.31
CA PRO A 373 10.48 0.19 7.46
C PRO A 373 10.21 -0.91 8.51
N LYS A 374 9.61 -0.54 9.65
CA LYS A 374 9.21 -1.49 10.70
C LYS A 374 8.11 -2.43 10.21
N TYR A 375 7.16 -1.90 9.45
CA TYR A 375 6.12 -2.69 8.81
C TYR A 375 6.70 -3.74 7.85
N LEU A 376 7.59 -3.33 6.93
CA LEU A 376 8.22 -4.23 5.99
C LEU A 376 9.01 -5.34 6.72
N GLN A 377 9.79 -4.99 7.74
CA GLN A 377 10.53 -5.96 8.57
C GLN A 377 9.60 -7.01 9.21
N MET A 378 8.41 -6.60 9.63
CA MET A 378 7.42 -7.50 10.21
C MET A 378 6.76 -8.39 9.16
N VAL A 379 6.29 -7.83 8.04
CA VAL A 379 5.42 -8.54 7.10
C VAL A 379 6.18 -9.46 6.14
N PHE A 380 7.42 -9.11 5.75
CA PHE A 380 8.20 -9.90 4.80
C PHE A 380 8.40 -11.37 5.22
N PRO A 381 8.85 -11.65 6.47
CA PRO A 381 8.96 -13.03 6.94
C PRO A 381 7.64 -13.79 6.86
N TYR A 382 6.53 -13.18 7.26
CA TYR A 382 5.22 -13.83 7.20
C TYR A 382 4.76 -14.14 5.78
N ILE A 383 5.08 -13.30 4.79
CA ILE A 383 4.81 -13.58 3.38
C ILE A 383 5.67 -14.75 2.90
N LYS A 384 6.98 -14.73 3.18
CA LYS A 384 7.92 -15.79 2.77
C LYS A 384 7.59 -17.14 3.39
N GLU A 385 7.12 -17.15 4.63
CA GLU A 385 6.69 -18.36 5.36
C GLU A 385 5.26 -18.81 5.00
N GLY A 386 4.53 -18.06 4.17
CA GLY A 386 3.14 -18.36 3.81
C GLY A 386 2.13 -18.18 4.96
N LYS A 387 2.53 -17.54 6.06
CA LYS A 387 1.68 -17.23 7.22
C LYS A 387 0.74 -16.05 6.96
N VAL A 388 1.10 -15.16 6.04
CA VAL A 388 0.20 -14.15 5.49
C VAL A 388 0.06 -14.41 4.00
N VAL A 389 -1.18 -14.62 3.56
CA VAL A 389 -1.54 -14.80 2.15
C VAL A 389 -2.25 -13.55 1.63
N TYR A 390 -2.16 -13.33 0.33
CA TYR A 390 -2.73 -12.15 -0.32
C TYR A 390 -3.49 -12.52 -1.59
N VAL A 391 -4.64 -11.87 -1.80
CA VAL A 391 -5.45 -12.04 -3.01
C VAL A 391 -5.55 -10.71 -3.74
N GLU A 392 -5.12 -10.75 -5.00
CA GLU A 392 -5.23 -9.66 -5.97
C GLU A 392 -6.28 -10.02 -7.02
N ASP A 393 -7.07 -9.03 -7.42
CA ASP A 393 -7.93 -9.06 -8.59
C ASP A 393 -7.25 -8.19 -9.65
N VAL A 394 -6.66 -8.85 -10.66
CA VAL A 394 -5.82 -8.20 -11.67
C VAL A 394 -6.63 -8.00 -12.95
N SER A 395 -6.67 -6.77 -13.43
CA SER A 395 -7.13 -6.44 -14.78
C SER A 395 -5.94 -6.07 -15.66
N GLU A 396 -5.96 -6.51 -16.92
CA GLU A 396 -4.85 -6.27 -17.85
C GLU A 396 -5.14 -5.08 -18.76
N GLY A 397 -4.14 -4.23 -18.97
CA GLY A 397 -4.21 -3.07 -19.87
C GLY A 397 -4.86 -1.84 -19.25
N ILE A 398 -4.37 -0.66 -19.63
CA ILE A 398 -4.87 0.64 -19.19
C ILE A 398 -6.35 0.84 -19.53
N GLU A 399 -6.82 0.21 -20.61
CA GLU A 399 -8.19 0.25 -21.09
C GLU A 399 -9.18 -0.30 -20.05
N SER A 400 -8.72 -1.23 -19.20
CA SER A 400 -9.53 -1.83 -18.14
C SER A 400 -9.63 -0.97 -16.87
N ALA A 401 -8.76 0.03 -16.71
CA ALA A 401 -8.61 0.77 -15.47
C ALA A 401 -9.89 1.52 -15.03
N PRO A 402 -10.65 2.20 -15.92
CA PRO A 402 -11.93 2.79 -15.56
C PRO A 402 -12.92 1.78 -14.98
N ALA A 403 -13.16 0.67 -15.69
CA ALA A 403 -14.08 -0.38 -15.25
C ALA A 403 -13.62 -1.03 -13.93
N ALA A 404 -12.31 -1.21 -13.76
CA ALA A 404 -11.70 -1.73 -12.54
C ALA A 404 -11.96 -0.83 -11.33
N LEU A 405 -11.80 0.51 -11.48
CA LEU A 405 -12.09 1.47 -10.42
C LEU A 405 -13.56 1.43 -9.99
N LEU A 406 -14.47 1.42 -10.95
CA LEU A 406 -15.91 1.39 -10.69
C LEU A 406 -16.37 0.07 -10.05
N GLY A 407 -15.66 -1.02 -10.37
CA GLY A 407 -15.85 -2.33 -9.75
C GLY A 407 -15.74 -2.30 -8.23
N LEU A 408 -14.95 -1.39 -7.66
CA LEU A 408 -14.80 -1.25 -6.20
C LEU A 408 -16.11 -0.86 -5.52
N PHE A 409 -16.83 0.11 -6.08
CA PHE A 409 -18.03 0.68 -5.47
C PHE A 409 -19.27 -0.21 -5.63
N THR A 410 -19.21 -1.18 -6.53
CA THR A 410 -20.21 -2.25 -6.70
C THR A 410 -19.81 -3.55 -6.00
N GLY A 411 -18.61 -3.58 -5.40
CA GLY A 411 -18.06 -4.76 -4.75
C GLY A 411 -17.82 -5.92 -5.70
N ARG A 412 -17.52 -5.65 -6.98
CA ARG A 412 -17.18 -6.69 -7.99
C ARG A 412 -15.79 -7.29 -7.75
N ASN A 413 -14.86 -6.54 -7.18
CA ASN A 413 -13.50 -7.02 -6.97
C ASN A 413 -13.41 -8.10 -5.88
N VAL A 414 -12.60 -9.13 -6.09
CA VAL A 414 -12.28 -10.17 -5.10
C VAL A 414 -10.83 -10.00 -4.66
N GLY A 415 -10.60 -9.39 -3.50
CA GLY A 415 -9.26 -8.99 -3.05
C GLY A 415 -8.87 -7.58 -3.50
N LYS A 416 -7.57 -7.32 -3.59
CA LYS A 416 -7.02 -6.00 -3.98
C LYS A 416 -7.11 -5.81 -5.49
N LYS A 417 -7.79 -4.76 -5.95
CA LYS A 417 -7.87 -4.44 -7.38
C LYS A 417 -6.58 -3.78 -7.87
N VAL A 418 -5.95 -4.40 -8.86
CA VAL A 418 -4.72 -3.97 -9.52
C VAL A 418 -4.93 -3.94 -11.02
N VAL A 419 -4.32 -2.97 -11.70
CA VAL A 419 -4.26 -2.93 -13.17
C VAL A 419 -2.81 -3.20 -13.59
N LEU A 420 -2.59 -4.28 -14.34
CA LEU A 420 -1.31 -4.59 -14.98
C LEU A 420 -1.18 -3.75 -16.25
N MET A 421 -0.25 -2.81 -16.25
CA MET A 421 0.02 -1.91 -17.37
C MET A 421 1.07 -2.50 -18.31
N ALA A 422 2.17 -2.97 -17.74
CA ALA A 422 3.29 -3.58 -18.44
C ALA A 422 4.02 -4.54 -17.50
N ARG A 423 4.61 -5.60 -18.04
CA ARG A 423 5.34 -6.61 -17.25
C ARG A 423 6.78 -6.21 -16.95
N GLU A 424 7.36 -5.27 -17.71
CA GLU A 424 8.78 -4.87 -17.63
C GLU A 424 9.07 -3.43 -18.09
#